data_AF-A0A352DM81-F1
#
_entry.id   AF-A0A352DM81-F1
#
_cell.length_a   1.000
_cell.length_b   1.000
_cell.length_c   1.000
_cell.angle_alpha   90.00
_cell.angle_beta   90.00
_cell.angle_gamma   90.00
#
_symmetry.space_group_name_H-M   'P 1'
#
loop_
_entity.id
_entity.type
_entity.pdbx_description
1 polymer ?
#
loop_
_entity_poly.entity_id
_entity_poly.type
_entity_poly.pdbx_seq_one_letter_code
_entity_poly.pdbx_strand_id
1 'polypeptide(L)'
;MDRVKVTWFGHSSVLLQMHGLNILSDPMFSERSSPFQWVGPRRFTSPSVSMDELPHIDAVLLSHDHYDHLDRRTVQQLARKTDRFIVSLGLENHLRCWKIPAAKITPLAWWKSADINGLEVTCTPSRHFSGRGLVGQNSTQWCSWVLRDEYHSIFNSGDGSYPQTVTPEPP
;
A
#
# COMPACT_ATOMS: atom_id res chain seq x y z
N MET A 1 -25.61 -6.84 7.87
CA MET A 1 -24.16 -6.67 8.10
C MET A 1 -23.46 -6.87 6.77
N ASP A 2 -22.67 -5.89 6.34
CA ASP A 2 -21.86 -6.03 5.14
C ASP A 2 -20.74 -7.04 5.39
N ARG A 3 -20.60 -7.99 4.47
CA ARG A 3 -19.56 -9.02 4.52
C ARG A 3 -18.25 -8.43 4.03
N VAL A 4 -17.16 -8.69 4.76
CA VAL A 4 -15.80 -8.49 4.26
C VAL A 4 -15.57 -9.37 3.03
N LYS A 5 -15.03 -8.80 1.95
CA LYS A 5 -14.58 -9.53 0.77
C LYS A 5 -13.12 -9.19 0.47
N VAL A 6 -12.35 -10.19 0.07
CA VAL A 6 -10.94 -10.05 -0.27
C VAL A 6 -10.74 -10.62 -1.66
N THR A 7 -10.21 -9.80 -2.57
CA THR A 7 -9.84 -10.21 -3.94
C THR A 7 -8.34 -10.02 -4.11
N TRP A 8 -7.63 -11.09 -4.47
CA TRP A 8 -6.18 -11.08 -4.65
C TRP A 8 -5.82 -11.00 -6.14
N PHE A 9 -5.00 -10.01 -6.51
CA PHE A 9 -4.55 -9.78 -7.89
C PHE A 9 -3.09 -10.22 -8.14
N GLY A 10 -2.50 -10.95 -7.20
CA GLY A 10 -1.11 -11.42 -7.24
C GLY A 10 -0.14 -10.47 -6.55
N HIS A 11 0.99 -11.02 -6.10
CA HIS A 11 1.95 -10.35 -5.21
C HIS A 11 1.25 -9.81 -3.95
N SER A 12 1.50 -8.58 -3.56
CA SER A 12 0.90 -7.93 -2.40
C SER A 12 -0.35 -7.09 -2.75
N SER A 13 -0.82 -7.17 -4.00
CA SER A 13 -1.97 -6.42 -4.48
C SER A 13 -3.29 -7.08 -4.11
N VAL A 14 -4.01 -6.45 -3.17
CA VAL A 14 -5.27 -6.96 -2.61
C VAL A 14 -6.33 -5.87 -2.64
N LEU A 15 -7.49 -6.16 -3.22
CA LEU A 15 -8.70 -5.35 -3.04
C LEU A 15 -9.50 -5.92 -1.89
N LEU A 16 -9.63 -5.10 -0.85
CA LEU A 16 -10.41 -5.36 0.34
C LEU A 16 -11.69 -4.53 0.28
N GLN A 17 -12.82 -5.20 0.43
CA GLN A 17 -14.12 -4.55 0.52
C GLN A 17 -14.68 -4.76 1.92
N MET A 18 -14.70 -3.70 2.73
CA MET A 18 -15.17 -3.72 4.11
C MET A 18 -15.76 -2.37 4.48
N HIS A 19 -16.70 -2.33 5.43
CA HIS A 19 -17.37 -1.09 5.84
C HIS A 19 -18.01 -0.31 4.67
N GLY A 20 -18.45 -0.99 3.61
CA GLY A 20 -18.97 -0.36 2.39
C GLY A 20 -17.91 0.32 1.50
N LEU A 21 -16.63 0.19 1.83
CA LEU A 21 -15.50 0.84 1.16
C LEU A 21 -14.66 -0.15 0.34
N ASN A 22 -14.09 0.32 -0.76
CA ASN A 22 -13.10 -0.38 -1.57
C ASN A 22 -11.69 0.12 -1.23
N ILE A 23 -10.91 -0.71 -0.54
CA ILE A 23 -9.54 -0.43 -0.13
C ILE A 23 -8.56 -1.28 -0.94
N LEU A 24 -7.61 -0.65 -1.62
CA LEU A 24 -6.63 -1.35 -2.44
C LEU A 24 -5.24 -1.24 -1.82
N SER A 25 -4.64 -2.37 -1.44
CA SER A 25 -3.31 -2.40 -0.83
C SER A 25 -2.23 -2.74 -1.85
N ASP A 26 -1.09 -2.03 -1.76
CA ASP A 26 0.15 -2.23 -2.54
C ASP A 26 -0.11 -2.63 -4.01
N PRO A 27 -0.87 -1.82 -4.77
CA PRO A 27 -1.25 -2.15 -6.13
C PRO A 27 -0.04 -2.08 -7.06
N MET A 28 0.20 -3.18 -7.77
CA MET A 28 1.28 -3.32 -8.74
C MET A 28 0.76 -3.96 -10.03
N PHE A 29 0.27 -3.14 -10.96
CA PHE A 29 -0.30 -3.60 -12.23
C PHE A 29 0.69 -3.50 -13.42
N SER A 30 1.89 -2.96 -13.22
CA SER A 30 2.93 -2.96 -14.25
C SER A 30 3.47 -4.36 -14.53
N GLU A 31 3.99 -4.55 -15.74
CA GLU A 31 4.59 -5.80 -16.17
C GLU A 31 5.90 -6.11 -15.42
N ARG A 32 6.63 -5.08 -15.00
CA ARG A 32 7.89 -5.22 -14.26
C ARG A 32 7.95 -4.37 -13.00
N SER A 33 8.40 -4.98 -11.90
CA SER A 33 8.76 -4.31 -10.64
C SER A 33 10.15 -3.69 -10.73
N SER A 34 10.24 -2.62 -11.52
CA SER A 34 11.50 -1.98 -11.87
C SER A 34 11.29 -0.51 -12.19
N PRO A 35 12.32 0.35 -12.01
CA PRO A 35 12.26 1.73 -12.48
C PRO A 35 12.06 1.82 -14.00
N PHE A 36 12.45 0.77 -14.73
CA PHE A 36 12.39 0.68 -16.18
C PHE A 36 11.59 -0.56 -16.61
N GLN A 37 10.74 -0.44 -17.63
CA GLN A 37 9.94 -1.58 -18.10
C GLN A 37 10.68 -2.53 -19.06
N TRP A 38 11.93 -2.23 -19.40
CA TRP A 38 12.78 -3.06 -20.25
C TRP A 38 13.80 -3.91 -19.48
N VAL A 39 13.96 -3.70 -18.16
CA VAL A 39 14.90 -4.44 -17.29
C VAL A 39 14.27 -4.69 -15.92
N GLY A 40 14.74 -5.71 -15.20
CA GLY A 40 14.24 -6.06 -13.87
C GLY A 40 13.17 -7.16 -13.87
N PRO A 41 12.65 -7.53 -12.69
CA PRO A 41 11.77 -8.70 -12.53
C PRO A 41 10.50 -8.51 -13.35
N ARG A 42 10.17 -9.51 -14.17
CA ARG A 42 8.90 -9.56 -14.89
C ARG A 42 7.91 -10.34 -14.06
N ARG A 43 6.70 -9.82 -13.96
CA ARG A 43 5.55 -10.52 -13.40
C ARG A 43 5.33 -11.86 -14.14
N PHE A 44 5.09 -12.92 -13.39
CA PHE A 44 4.86 -14.27 -13.95
C PHE A 44 3.43 -14.48 -14.46
N THR A 45 2.46 -13.79 -13.86
CA THR A 45 1.02 -13.94 -14.17
C THR A 45 0.42 -12.58 -14.47
N SER A 46 -0.24 -12.44 -15.63
CA SER A 46 -0.99 -11.22 -15.97
C SER A 46 -1.99 -10.88 -14.85
N PRO A 47 -2.23 -9.58 -14.55
CA PRO A 47 -3.27 -9.19 -13.62
C PRO A 47 -4.62 -9.80 -14.02
N SER A 48 -5.36 -10.33 -13.05
CA SER A 48 -6.65 -10.99 -13.29
C SER A 48 -7.74 -10.04 -13.80
N VAL A 49 -7.53 -8.73 -13.64
CA VAL A 49 -8.39 -7.63 -14.12
C VAL A 49 -7.51 -6.47 -14.58
N SER A 50 -8.01 -5.70 -15.55
CA SER A 50 -7.42 -4.41 -15.92
C SER A 50 -7.74 -3.33 -14.88
N MET A 51 -6.93 -2.26 -14.84
CA MET A 51 -7.21 -1.10 -13.97
C MET A 51 -8.54 -0.41 -14.32
N ASP A 52 -9.00 -0.51 -15.56
CA ASP A 52 -10.26 0.06 -16.00
C ASP A 52 -11.48 -0.70 -15.44
N GLU A 53 -11.32 -1.99 -15.15
CA GLU A 53 -12.35 -2.84 -14.54
C GLU A 53 -12.39 -2.71 -13.01
N LEU A 54 -11.40 -2.08 -12.38
CA LEU A 54 -11.46 -1.80 -10.94
C LEU A 54 -12.62 -0.85 -10.62
N PRO A 55 -13.35 -1.09 -9.51
CA PRO A 55 -14.35 -0.15 -9.02
C PRO A 55 -13.67 1.17 -8.60
N HIS A 56 -14.49 2.15 -8.22
CA HIS A 56 -13.97 3.31 -7.48
C HIS A 56 -13.28 2.83 -6.19
N ILE A 57 -12.15 3.45 -5.86
CA ILE A 57 -11.29 3.06 -4.74
C ILE A 57 -11.31 4.18 -3.70
N ASP A 58 -11.92 3.93 -2.55
CA ASP A 58 -11.99 4.91 -1.47
C ASP A 58 -10.60 5.24 -0.92
N ALA A 59 -9.73 4.24 -0.79
CA ALA A 59 -8.34 4.46 -0.41
C ALA A 59 -7.38 3.42 -0.98
N VAL A 60 -6.17 3.89 -1.32
CA VAL A 60 -5.02 3.03 -1.61
C VAL A 60 -4.07 3.05 -0.42
N LEU A 61 -3.66 1.87 0.06
CA LEU A 61 -2.66 1.71 1.12
C LEU A 61 -1.31 1.37 0.51
N LEU A 62 -0.25 2.08 0.91
CA LEU A 62 1.12 1.86 0.43
C LEU A 62 2.06 1.63 1.61
N SER A 63 2.53 0.40 1.76
CA SER A 63 3.29 -0.05 2.93
C SER A 63 4.74 0.43 2.96
N HIS A 64 5.44 0.39 1.82
CA HIS A 64 6.85 0.77 1.68
C HIS A 64 7.20 1.05 0.20
N ASP A 65 8.42 1.49 -0.08
CA ASP A 65 8.80 2.07 -1.38
C ASP A 65 9.38 1.09 -2.41
N HIS A 66 9.52 -0.21 -2.11
CA HIS A 66 10.05 -1.18 -3.07
C HIS A 66 9.21 -1.21 -4.37
N TYR A 67 9.85 -1.52 -5.50
CA TYR A 67 9.22 -1.40 -6.83
C TYR A 67 8.02 -2.33 -7.06
N ASP A 68 7.93 -3.41 -6.29
CA ASP A 68 6.84 -4.39 -6.30
C ASP A 68 5.68 -4.03 -5.35
N HIS A 69 5.85 -3.01 -4.51
CA HIS A 69 4.82 -2.47 -3.60
C HIS A 69 4.41 -1.03 -3.94
N LEU A 70 5.30 -0.29 -4.58
CA LEU A 70 5.07 1.08 -5.00
C LEU A 70 5.37 1.22 -6.50
N ASP A 71 4.36 1.04 -7.34
CA ASP A 71 4.47 1.24 -8.78
C ASP A 71 3.97 2.62 -9.22
N ARG A 72 4.90 3.42 -9.76
CA ARG A 72 4.60 4.77 -10.27
C ARG A 72 3.48 4.75 -11.31
N ARG A 73 3.51 3.82 -12.27
CA ARG A 73 2.52 3.80 -13.36
C ARG A 73 1.13 3.46 -12.84
N THR A 74 1.06 2.48 -11.94
CA THR A 74 -0.18 2.11 -11.25
C THR A 74 -0.72 3.27 -10.42
N VAL A 75 0.11 3.90 -9.58
CA VAL A 75 -0.29 5.04 -8.75
C VAL A 75 -0.83 6.20 -9.59
N GLN A 76 -0.15 6.56 -10.68
CA GLN A 76 -0.59 7.64 -11.56
C GLN A 76 -1.92 7.34 -12.26
N GLN A 77 -2.18 6.09 -12.63
CA GLN A 77 -3.45 5.68 -13.24
C GLN A 77 -4.59 5.66 -12.21
N LEU A 78 -4.32 5.14 -11.01
CA LEU A 78 -5.29 5.10 -9.91
C LEU A 78 -5.67 6.50 -9.39
N ALA A 79 -4.80 7.51 -9.55
CA ALA A 79 -5.04 8.87 -9.06
C ALA A 79 -6.39 9.48 -9.48
N ARG A 80 -6.97 9.04 -10.61
CA ARG A 80 -8.28 9.47 -11.11
C ARG A 80 -9.46 8.69 -10.53
N LYS A 81 -9.24 7.45 -10.09
CA LYS A 81 -10.25 6.53 -9.53
C LYS A 81 -10.21 6.42 -8.01
N THR A 82 -9.20 7.04 -7.39
CA THR A 82 -8.95 6.95 -5.94
C THR A 82 -9.16 8.29 -5.25
N ASP A 83 -9.83 8.28 -4.10
CA ASP A 83 -10.03 9.49 -3.30
C ASP A 83 -8.79 9.86 -2.50
N ARG A 84 -8.18 8.89 -1.81
CA ARG A 84 -6.99 9.11 -0.97
C ARG A 84 -5.95 7.98 -1.08
N PHE A 85 -4.69 8.35 -0.93
CA PHE A 85 -3.55 7.45 -0.74
C PHE A 85 -3.09 7.58 0.71
N ILE A 86 -3.17 6.49 1.46
CA ILE A 86 -2.63 6.40 2.81
C ILE A 86 -1.29 5.68 2.71
N VAL A 87 -0.24 6.33 3.17
CA VAL A 87 1.14 5.90 2.94
C VAL A 87 1.92 5.88 4.24
N SER A 88 2.91 5.00 4.34
CA SER A 88 3.88 5.09 5.43
C SER A 88 4.68 6.41 5.34
N LEU A 89 5.15 6.91 6.47
CA LEU A 89 5.87 8.19 6.53
C LEU A 89 7.08 8.23 5.57
N GLY A 90 7.19 9.31 4.79
CA GLY A 90 8.24 9.53 3.80
C GLY A 90 7.86 9.12 2.38
N LEU A 91 6.96 8.14 2.19
CA LEU A 91 6.50 7.71 0.85
C LEU A 91 5.77 8.82 0.10
N GLU A 92 5.15 9.77 0.80
CA GLU A 92 4.45 10.90 0.19
C GLU A 92 5.36 11.71 -0.73
N ASN A 93 6.68 11.70 -0.51
CA ASN A 93 7.65 12.40 -1.35
C ASN A 93 7.71 11.80 -2.76
N HIS A 94 7.61 10.48 -2.90
CA HIS A 94 7.50 9.83 -4.21
C HIS A 94 6.21 10.25 -4.92
N LEU A 95 5.07 10.20 -4.22
CA LEU A 95 3.77 10.56 -4.79
C LEU A 95 3.71 12.04 -5.23
N ARG A 96 4.27 12.95 -4.43
CA ARG A 96 4.41 14.38 -4.78
C ARG A 96 5.29 14.56 -6.02
N CYS A 97 6.43 13.86 -6.10
CA CYS A 97 7.29 13.84 -7.28
C CYS A 97 6.55 13.34 -8.53
N TRP A 98 5.61 12.40 -8.37
CA TRP A 98 4.78 11.85 -9.45
C TRP A 98 3.53 12.68 -9.75
N LYS A 99 3.42 13.87 -9.15
CA LYS A 99 2.34 14.84 -9.34
C LYS A 99 0.98 14.37 -8.84
N ILE A 100 0.95 13.50 -7.83
CA ILE A 100 -0.28 13.22 -7.08
C ILE A 100 -0.62 14.46 -6.23
N PRO A 101 -1.87 14.97 -6.27
CA PRO A 101 -2.26 16.13 -5.47
C PRO A 101 -2.04 15.89 -3.98
N ALA A 102 -1.41 16.84 -3.29
CA ALA A 102 -1.10 16.70 -1.86
C ALA A 102 -2.34 16.45 -0.99
N ALA A 103 -3.49 17.03 -1.38
CA ALA A 103 -4.78 16.82 -0.71
C ALA A 103 -5.28 15.36 -0.74
N LYS A 104 -4.76 14.53 -1.66
CA LYS A 104 -5.07 13.10 -1.72
C LYS A 104 -4.09 12.24 -0.92
N ILE A 105 -3.04 12.78 -0.31
CA ILE A 105 -1.98 11.99 0.31
C ILE A 105 -2.01 12.16 1.83
N THR A 106 -2.17 11.05 2.53
CA THR A 106 -2.18 10.99 4.01
C THR A 106 -1.00 10.14 4.48
N PRO A 107 0.13 10.76 4.84
CA PRO A 107 1.26 10.03 5.42
C PRO A 107 0.99 9.70 6.90
N LEU A 108 1.29 8.47 7.31
CA LEU A 108 1.15 7.99 8.67
C LEU A 108 2.48 7.44 9.20
N ALA A 109 2.90 7.94 10.36
CA ALA A 109 3.94 7.31 11.17
C ALA A 109 3.39 6.07 11.87
N TRP A 110 4.26 5.18 12.37
CA TRP A 110 3.82 4.04 13.17
C TRP A 110 2.94 4.48 14.35
N TRP A 111 1.94 3.66 14.65
CA TRP A 111 0.92 3.86 15.67
C TRP A 111 0.02 5.08 15.44
N LYS A 112 0.08 5.67 14.25
CA LYS A 112 -0.87 6.70 13.81
C LYS A 112 -1.94 6.08 12.92
N SER A 113 -3.12 6.67 13.01
CA SER A 113 -4.31 6.19 12.31
C SER A 113 -4.97 7.30 11.51
N ALA A 114 -5.70 6.92 10.48
CA ALA A 114 -6.61 7.78 9.75
C ALA A 114 -8.00 7.16 9.74
N ASP A 115 -9.03 8.00 9.84
CA ASP A 115 -10.42 7.58 9.63
C ASP A 115 -10.81 7.72 8.16
N ILE A 116 -11.45 6.68 7.65
CA ILE A 116 -12.03 6.62 6.32
C ILE A 116 -13.51 6.35 6.47
N ASN A 117 -14.29 7.40 6.71
CA ASN A 117 -15.75 7.31 6.79
C ASN A 117 -16.22 6.29 7.85
N GLY A 118 -15.56 6.23 9.01
CA GLY A 118 -15.85 5.26 10.08
C GLY A 118 -15.00 3.98 10.06
N LEU A 119 -14.16 3.78 9.03
CA LEU A 119 -13.14 2.74 9.01
C LEU A 119 -11.81 3.30 9.51
N GLU A 120 -11.31 2.78 10.64
CA GLU A 120 -9.99 3.15 11.16
C GLU A 120 -8.90 2.37 10.41
N VAL A 121 -7.93 3.09 9.87
CA VAL A 121 -6.73 2.52 9.25
C VAL A 121 -5.50 2.96 10.03
N THR A 122 -4.83 2.01 10.68
CA THR A 122 -3.67 2.25 11.53
C THR A 122 -2.40 1.74 10.86
N CYS A 123 -1.39 2.61 10.81
CA CYS A 123 -0.03 2.26 10.39
C CYS A 123 0.68 1.56 11.56
N THR A 124 1.05 0.30 11.42
CA THR A 124 1.74 -0.48 12.47
C THR A 124 3.16 -0.85 12.06
N PRO A 125 4.09 -1.10 12.99
CA PRO A 125 5.44 -1.54 12.64
C PRO A 125 5.46 -2.82 11.83
N SER A 126 6.54 -3.00 11.09
CA SER A 126 6.82 -4.22 10.33
C SER A 126 8.32 -4.46 10.33
N ARG A 127 8.77 -5.72 10.28
CA ARG A 127 10.19 -6.05 10.13
C ARG A 127 10.53 -6.14 8.64
N HIS A 128 10.92 -5.00 8.08
CA HIS A 128 11.34 -4.85 6.70
C HIS A 128 12.34 -3.71 6.56
N PHE A 129 12.60 -3.26 5.34
CA PHE A 129 13.43 -2.11 5.00
C PHE A 129 12.81 -1.33 3.84
N SER A 130 13.41 -0.21 3.46
CA SER A 130 13.03 0.57 2.28
C SER A 130 14.23 0.88 1.38
N GLY A 131 13.93 1.20 0.13
CA GLY A 131 14.89 1.72 -0.84
C GLY A 131 14.69 1.19 -2.26
N ARG A 132 15.12 2.01 -3.22
CA ARG A 132 14.88 1.81 -4.67
C ARG A 132 16.16 1.77 -5.50
N GLY A 133 17.31 1.53 -4.85
CA GLY A 133 18.63 1.50 -5.48
C GLY A 133 19.76 1.45 -4.44
N LEU A 134 20.99 1.75 -4.87
CA LEU A 134 22.16 1.73 -3.97
C LEU A 134 22.23 2.95 -3.03
N VAL A 135 21.45 3.99 -3.29
CA VAL A 135 21.39 5.23 -2.51
C VAL A 135 19.96 5.42 -2.02
N GLY A 136 19.81 5.93 -0.79
CA GLY A 136 18.49 6.20 -0.19
C GLY A 136 17.83 4.99 0.48
N GLN A 137 18.61 3.93 0.78
CA GLN A 137 18.16 2.84 1.64
C GLN A 137 17.67 3.37 2.99
N ASN A 138 16.53 2.87 3.47
CA ASN A 138 15.91 3.26 4.74
C ASN A 138 15.58 4.76 4.88
N SER A 139 15.41 5.47 3.76
CA SER A 139 15.05 6.90 3.77
C SER A 139 13.55 7.16 3.94
N THR A 140 12.73 6.12 3.82
CA THR A 140 11.28 6.16 4.09
C THR A 140 10.89 5.05 5.08
N GLN A 141 9.80 5.25 5.81
CA GLN A 141 9.24 4.24 6.69
C GLN A 141 8.64 3.07 5.88
N TRP A 142 8.63 1.88 6.47
CA TRP A 142 7.86 0.72 6.03
C TRP A 142 6.86 0.34 7.11
N CYS A 143 5.71 -0.24 6.77
CA CYS A 143 4.73 -0.60 7.78
C CYS A 143 3.91 -1.84 7.41
N SER A 144 3.13 -2.28 8.40
CA SER A 144 1.94 -3.08 8.21
C SER A 144 0.71 -2.19 8.41
N TRP A 145 -0.47 -2.69 8.05
CA TRP A 145 -1.74 -1.97 8.19
C TRP A 145 -2.73 -2.79 9.03
N VAL A 146 -3.37 -2.13 9.99
CA VAL A 146 -4.56 -2.65 10.68
C VAL A 146 -5.76 -1.84 10.22
N LEU A 147 -6.78 -2.51 9.70
CA LEU A 147 -8.06 -1.92 9.30
C LEU A 147 -9.14 -2.42 10.24
N ARG A 148 -9.88 -1.50 10.87
CA ARG A 148 -10.85 -1.84 11.91
C ARG A 148 -12.13 -1.04 11.79
N ASP A 149 -13.25 -1.75 11.78
CA ASP A 149 -14.58 -1.18 12.00
C ASP A 149 -15.17 -1.75 13.32
N GLU A 150 -16.45 -1.48 13.59
CA GLU A 150 -17.14 -1.97 14.80
C GLU A 150 -17.11 -3.50 14.95
N TYR A 151 -17.10 -4.24 13.84
CA TYR A 151 -17.34 -5.69 13.80
C TYR A 151 -16.16 -6.49 13.25
N HIS A 152 -15.23 -5.86 12.53
CA HIS A 152 -14.17 -6.52 11.79
C HIS A 152 -12.80 -5.88 12.08
N SER A 153 -11.77 -6.71 12.07
CA SER A 153 -10.38 -6.28 12.13
C SER A 153 -9.56 -7.09 11.14
N ILE A 154 -8.78 -6.42 10.29
CA ILE A 154 -7.96 -7.03 9.25
C ILE A 154 -6.53 -6.52 9.40
N PHE A 155 -5.58 -7.45 9.37
CA PHE A 155 -4.16 -7.15 9.39
C PHE A 155 -3.54 -7.47 8.03
N ASN A 156 -2.85 -6.49 7.45
CA ASN A 156 -2.02 -6.65 6.27
C ASN A 156 -0.56 -6.40 6.67
N SER A 157 0.27 -7.44 6.58
CA SER A 157 1.67 -7.40 7.02
C SER A 157 2.58 -6.52 6.17
N GLY A 158 2.16 -6.15 4.95
CA GLY A 158 3.11 -5.82 3.90
C GLY A 158 4.11 -6.97 3.73
N ASP A 159 5.39 -6.64 3.63
CA ASP A 159 6.50 -7.61 3.55
C ASP A 159 7.13 -7.95 4.93
N GLY A 160 6.38 -7.75 6.01
CA GLY A 160 6.87 -8.03 7.36
C GLY A 160 7.33 -9.46 7.55
N SER A 161 8.59 -9.63 7.94
CA SER A 161 9.17 -10.93 8.28
C SER A 161 8.97 -11.31 9.75
N TYR A 162 9.00 -12.62 10.04
CA TYR A 162 8.99 -13.10 11.43
C TYR A 162 10.35 -12.85 12.12
N PRO A 163 10.38 -12.32 13.36
CA PRO A 163 11.62 -12.20 14.13
C PRO A 163 12.26 -13.57 14.40
N GLN A 164 13.54 -13.78 14.06
CA GLN A 164 14.28 -14.91 14.64
C GLN A 164 14.56 -14.72 16.14
N THR A 165 14.56 -13.46 16.61
CA THR A 165 14.67 -13.07 18.03
C THR A 165 13.76 -11.88 18.32
N VAL A 166 13.03 -11.95 19.43
CA VAL A 166 12.22 -10.84 19.95
C VAL A 166 13.17 -9.84 20.61
N THR A 167 13.65 -8.86 19.84
CA THR A 167 14.21 -7.64 20.41
C THR A 167 13.05 -6.70 20.74
N PRO A 168 12.90 -6.25 22.00
CA PRO A 168 11.92 -5.22 22.32
C PRO A 168 12.23 -3.95 21.51
N GLU A 169 11.20 -3.31 20.95
CA GLU A 169 11.37 -1.99 20.33
C GLU A 169 11.76 -0.97 21.40
N PRO A 170 12.64 0.01 21.09
CA PRO A 170 12.87 1.13 21.99
C PRO A 170 11.56 1.93 22.17
N PRO A 171 11.35 2.51 23.37
CA PRO A 171 10.11 3.18 23.76
C PRO A 171 9.77 4.41 22.91
#